data_AF-H2ZRM2-F1
#
_entry.id   AF-H2ZRM2-F1
#
_cell.length_a   1.000
_cell.length_b   1.000
_cell.length_c   1.000
_cell.angle_alpha   90.00
_cell.angle_beta   90.00
_cell.angle_gamma   90.00
#
_symmetry.space_group_name_H-M   'P 1'
#
loop_
_entity.id
_entity.type
_entity.pdbx_description
1 polymer ?
#
loop_
_entity_poly.entity_id
_entity_poly.type
_entity_poly.pdbx_seq_one_letter_code
_entity_poly.pdbx_strand_id
1 'polypeptide(L)'
;LRDEFKQRFADFRKHCDKLKLFADPFGTDATDAHDMFQLELIEIQNDSDMKRAFTEHDLLTFYSQYVPSESYPELSKHALRFIALFGSTYCCKQLFSRMKNVKTKSRSLLTGGHLSGKLC
;
A
#
# COMPACT_ATOMS: atom_id res chain seq x y z
N LEU A 1 -16.56 -14.65 4.21
CA LEU A 1 -15.29 -14.07 4.70
C LEU A 1 -14.02 -14.62 4.02
N ARG A 2 -13.63 -15.89 4.20
CA ARG A 2 -12.33 -16.40 3.67
C ARG A 2 -12.32 -16.50 2.15
N ASP A 3 -13.42 -16.92 1.54
CA ASP A 3 -13.53 -17.05 0.09
C ASP A 3 -13.78 -15.71 -0.61
N GLU A 4 -14.52 -14.80 0.02
CA GLU A 4 -14.63 -13.39 -0.44
C GLU A 4 -13.28 -12.68 -0.37
N PHE A 5 -12.45 -12.96 0.64
CA PHE A 5 -11.06 -12.46 0.69
C PHE A 5 -10.27 -13.05 -0.47
N LYS A 6 -10.29 -14.37 -0.68
CA LYS A 6 -9.59 -15.00 -1.81
C LYS A 6 -10.03 -14.48 -3.18
N GLN A 7 -11.31 -14.13 -3.34
CA GLN A 7 -11.89 -13.60 -4.58
C GLN A 7 -11.55 -12.12 -4.77
N ARG A 8 -11.60 -11.31 -3.70
CA ARG A 8 -11.25 -9.88 -3.71
C ARG A 8 -9.75 -9.63 -3.86
N PHE A 9 -8.92 -10.62 -3.49
CA PHE A 9 -7.47 -10.65 -3.68
C PHE A 9 -7.04 -11.63 -4.80
N ALA A 10 -7.96 -12.10 -5.64
CA ALA A 10 -7.60 -12.93 -6.80
C ALA A 10 -6.77 -12.13 -7.82
N ASP A 11 -7.07 -10.85 -7.98
CA ASP A 11 -6.28 -9.94 -8.82
C ASP A 11 -4.89 -9.65 -8.22
N PHE A 12 -4.77 -9.66 -6.88
CA PHE A 12 -3.47 -9.60 -6.19
C PHE A 12 -2.59 -10.81 -6.51
N ARG A 13 -3.17 -12.00 -6.70
CA ARG A 13 -2.43 -13.20 -7.13
C ARG A 13 -1.92 -13.10 -8.56
N LYS A 14 -2.65 -12.44 -9.47
CA LYS A 14 -2.15 -12.10 -10.82
C LYS A 14 -1.04 -11.04 -10.81
N HIS A 15 -0.87 -10.33 -9.69
CA HIS A 15 0.21 -9.38 -9.47
C HIS A 15 1.30 -9.93 -8.55
N CYS A 16 1.31 -11.24 -8.25
CA CYS A 16 2.33 -11.84 -7.38
C CYS A 16 3.75 -11.60 -7.90
N ASP A 17 3.99 -11.72 -9.20
CA ASP A 17 5.35 -11.51 -9.74
C ASP A 17 5.75 -10.04 -9.73
N LYS A 18 4.78 -9.14 -9.96
CA LYS A 18 4.92 -7.70 -9.78
C LYS A 18 5.18 -7.31 -8.32
N LEU A 19 4.61 -8.04 -7.38
CA LEU A 19 4.79 -7.84 -5.94
C LEU A 19 6.11 -8.43 -5.45
N LYS A 20 6.59 -9.53 -6.03
CA LYS A 20 7.93 -10.07 -5.77
C LYS A 20 9.00 -9.07 -6.20
N LEU A 21 8.91 -8.54 -7.42
CA LEU A 21 9.82 -7.50 -7.92
C LEU A 21 9.83 -6.27 -7.01
N PHE A 22 8.66 -5.84 -6.53
CA PHE A 22 8.57 -4.73 -5.57
C PHE A 22 9.19 -5.06 -4.20
N ALA A 23 8.94 -6.27 -3.69
CA ALA A 23 9.39 -6.68 -2.35
C ALA A 23 10.89 -7.00 -2.30
N ASP A 24 11.46 -7.48 -3.40
CA ASP A 24 12.87 -7.84 -3.51
C ASP A 24 13.40 -7.60 -4.94
N PRO A 25 13.68 -6.34 -5.31
CA PRO A 25 14.23 -6.00 -6.61
C PRO A 25 15.65 -6.54 -6.80
N PHE A 26 16.39 -6.87 -5.73
CA PHE A 26 17.78 -7.36 -5.81
C PHE A 26 17.89 -8.89 -5.91
N GLY A 27 16.87 -9.62 -5.46
CA GLY A 27 16.75 -11.07 -5.63
C GLY A 27 15.94 -11.51 -6.86
N THR A 28 15.35 -10.57 -7.59
CA THR A 28 14.56 -10.85 -8.80
C THR A 28 15.47 -11.03 -10.01
N ASP A 29 15.28 -12.10 -10.79
CA ASP A 29 15.98 -12.26 -12.07
C ASP A 29 15.44 -11.23 -13.08
N ALA A 30 16.34 -10.39 -13.61
CA ALA A 30 15.99 -9.38 -14.59
C ALA A 30 15.49 -9.98 -15.91
N THR A 31 15.89 -11.20 -16.26
CA THR A 31 15.44 -11.87 -17.50
C THR A 31 14.01 -12.40 -17.39
N ASP A 32 13.56 -12.71 -16.18
CA ASP A 32 12.19 -13.13 -15.88
C ASP A 32 11.24 -11.93 -15.62
N ALA A 33 11.79 -10.73 -15.46
CA ALA A 33 11.01 -9.52 -15.28
C ALA A 33 10.36 -9.07 -16.60
N HIS A 34 9.24 -8.37 -16.51
CA HIS A 34 8.57 -7.78 -17.68
C HIS A 34 9.49 -6.74 -18.34
N ASP A 35 9.56 -6.71 -19.67
CA ASP A 35 10.47 -5.89 -20.50
C ASP A 35 10.62 -4.44 -20.02
N MET A 36 9.51 -3.79 -19.67
CA MET A 36 9.46 -2.42 -19.15
C MET A 36 10.31 -2.17 -17.89
N PHE A 37 10.64 -3.21 -17.11
CA PHE A 37 11.44 -3.09 -15.89
C PHE A 37 12.87 -3.57 -16.07
N GLN A 38 13.19 -4.36 -17.11
CA GLN A 38 14.46 -5.10 -17.17
C GLN A 38 15.68 -4.17 -17.11
N LEU A 39 15.65 -3.07 -17.86
CA LEU A 39 16.76 -2.12 -17.89
C LEU A 39 16.97 -1.44 -16.53
N GLU A 40 15.91 -0.85 -15.97
CA GLU A 40 15.95 -0.21 -14.65
C GLU A 40 16.34 -1.20 -13.54
N LEU A 41 15.91 -2.46 -13.66
CA LEU A 41 16.25 -3.51 -12.70
C LEU A 41 17.74 -3.87 -12.77
N ILE A 42 18.29 -3.99 -13.98
CA ILE A 42 19.73 -4.23 -14.17
C ILE A 42 20.54 -3.06 -13.60
N GLU A 43 20.13 -1.83 -13.87
CA GLU A 43 20.81 -0.63 -13.38
C GLU A 43 20.79 -0.57 -11.85
N ILE A 44 19.61 -0.69 -11.23
CA ILE A 44 19.48 -0.60 -9.77
C ILE A 44 20.19 -1.77 -9.05
N GLN A 45 20.22 -2.97 -9.65
CA GLN A 45 20.91 -4.14 -9.09
C GLN A 45 22.43 -4.01 -9.11
N ASN A 46 22.98 -3.30 -10.10
CA ASN A 46 24.40 -3.02 -10.22
C ASN A 46 24.86 -1.81 -9.38
N ASP A 47 23.93 -1.07 -8.80
CA ASP A 47 24.22 0.06 -7.92
C ASP A 47 24.38 -0.42 -6.46
N SER A 48 25.63 -0.38 -5.99
CA SER A 48 25.98 -0.78 -4.62
C SER A 48 25.40 0.14 -3.55
N ASP A 49 25.20 1.42 -3.85
CA ASP A 49 24.58 2.38 -2.93
C ASP A 49 23.09 2.11 -2.80
N MET A 50 22.41 1.79 -3.90
CA MET A 50 21.02 1.35 -3.89
C MET A 50 20.84 0.05 -3.10
N LYS A 51 21.76 -0.92 -3.29
CA LYS A 51 21.73 -2.18 -2.53
C LYS A 51 21.90 -1.97 -1.02
N ARG A 52 22.80 -1.06 -0.65
CA ARG A 52 23.00 -0.68 0.75
C ARG A 52 21.75 0.00 1.31
N ALA A 53 21.21 1.00 0.60
CA ALA A 53 20.01 1.71 1.02
C ALA A 53 18.81 0.77 1.20
N PHE A 54 18.64 -0.20 0.31
CA PHE A 54 17.59 -1.23 0.43
C PHE A 54 17.75 -2.10 1.68
N THR A 55 18.98 -2.37 2.11
CA THR A 55 19.26 -3.17 3.31
C THR A 55 19.08 -2.36 4.59
N GLU A 56 19.38 -1.07 4.56
CA GLU A 56 19.36 -0.17 5.73
C GLU A 56 17.97 0.43 6.01
N HIS A 57 17.08 0.45 5.02
CA HIS A 57 15.77 1.12 5.13
C HIS A 57 14.60 0.18 4.82
N ASP A 58 13.42 0.51 5.35
CA ASP A 58 12.19 -0.17 4.97
C ASP A 58 11.79 0.17 3.52
N LEU A 59 10.94 -0.67 2.91
CA LEU A 59 10.53 -0.53 1.51
C LEU A 59 9.93 0.85 1.19
N LEU A 60 9.13 1.43 2.09
CA LEU A 60 8.53 2.73 1.83
C LEU A 60 9.60 3.81 1.80
N THR A 61 10.50 3.82 2.77
CA THR A 61 11.62 4.78 2.83
C THR A 61 12.54 4.62 1.63
N PHE A 62 12.92 3.39 1.28
CA PHE A 62 13.75 3.09 0.10
C PHE A 62 13.15 3.68 -1.19
N TYR A 63 11.92 3.28 -1.55
CA TYR A 63 11.30 3.72 -2.80
C TYR A 63 10.92 5.20 -2.82
N SER A 64 10.68 5.84 -1.67
CA SER A 64 10.29 7.25 -1.63
C SER A 64 11.47 8.23 -1.57
N GLN A 65 12.62 7.81 -1.02
CA GLN A 65 13.76 8.71 -0.79
C GLN A 65 15.00 8.36 -1.63
N TYR A 66 15.18 7.10 -2.03
CA TYR A 66 16.40 6.63 -2.69
C TYR A 66 16.22 6.28 -4.16
N VAL A 67 15.00 5.98 -4.60
CA VAL A 67 14.69 5.61 -6.00
C VAL A 67 14.12 6.82 -6.75
N PRO A 68 14.95 7.66 -7.39
CA PRO A 68 14.49 8.85 -8.09
C PRO A 68 13.71 8.47 -9.35
N SER A 69 12.54 9.08 -9.54
CA SER A 69 11.67 8.82 -10.70
C SER A 69 12.26 9.28 -12.03
N GLU A 70 13.26 10.16 -12.01
CA GLU A 70 14.01 10.60 -13.20
C GLU A 70 14.88 9.47 -13.76
N SER A 71 15.45 8.62 -12.87
CA SER A 71 16.34 7.52 -13.25
C SER A 71 15.62 6.18 -13.33
N TYR A 72 14.59 5.96 -12.51
CA TYR A 72 13.86 4.70 -12.42
C TYR A 72 12.33 4.91 -12.56
N PRO A 73 11.85 5.51 -13.66
CA PRO A 73 10.45 5.91 -13.81
C PRO A 73 9.45 4.76 -13.66
N GLU A 74 9.74 3.58 -14.21
CA GLU A 74 8.82 2.45 -14.13
C GLU A 74 8.84 1.78 -12.75
N LEU A 75 10.01 1.58 -12.14
CA LEU A 75 10.14 1.08 -10.77
C LEU A 75 9.48 2.03 -9.75
N SER A 76 9.73 3.34 -9.83
CA SER A 76 9.12 4.33 -8.93
C SER A 76 7.59 4.34 -9.08
N LYS A 77 7.07 4.37 -10.30
CA LYS A 77 5.62 4.35 -10.56
C LYS A 77 4.97 3.06 -10.07
N HIS A 78 5.65 1.93 -10.25
CA HIS A 78 5.20 0.64 -9.76
C HIS A 78 5.16 0.59 -8.24
N ALA A 79 6.23 1.04 -7.58
CA ALA A 79 6.33 1.14 -6.14
C ALA A 79 5.24 2.04 -5.55
N LEU A 80 5.01 3.21 -6.13
CA LEU A 80 3.96 4.13 -5.69
C LEU A 80 2.56 3.52 -5.77
N ARG A 81 2.27 2.69 -6.77
CA ARG A 81 0.99 1.97 -6.86
C ARG A 81 0.81 1.00 -5.69
N PHE A 82 1.84 0.22 -5.35
CA PHE A 82 1.79 -0.70 -4.21
C PHE A 82 1.73 0.06 -2.88
N ILE A 83 2.55 1.09 -2.71
CA ILE A 83 2.50 1.98 -1.53
C ILE A 83 1.12 2.60 -1.40
N ALA A 84 0.49 3.07 -2.49
CA ALA A 84 -0.86 3.60 -2.46
C ALA A 84 -1.92 2.53 -2.13
N LEU A 85 -1.75 1.28 -2.59
CA LEU A 85 -2.64 0.16 -2.23
C LEU A 85 -2.53 -0.23 -0.75
N PHE A 86 -1.32 -0.29 -0.20
CA PHE A 86 -1.07 -0.61 1.21
C PHE A 86 -1.37 0.57 2.15
N GLY A 87 -1.01 1.78 1.72
CA GLY A 87 -1.29 3.04 2.39
C GLY A 87 -2.78 3.36 2.38
N SER A 88 -3.49 3.13 1.26
CA SER A 88 -4.95 3.22 1.24
C SER A 88 -5.59 2.13 2.08
N THR A 89 -5.10 0.90 2.18
CA THR A 89 -5.69 -0.06 3.13
C THR A 89 -5.52 0.40 4.58
N TYR A 90 -4.37 0.97 4.96
CA TYR A 90 -4.17 1.55 6.29
C TYR A 90 -5.05 2.80 6.52
N CYS A 91 -5.02 3.77 5.61
CA CYS A 91 -5.82 4.99 5.64
C CYS A 91 -7.32 4.71 5.57
N CYS A 92 -7.76 3.75 4.74
CA CYS A 92 -9.15 3.30 4.67
C CYS A 92 -9.55 2.60 5.97
N LYS A 93 -8.73 1.71 6.54
CA LYS A 93 -9.02 1.11 7.87
C LYS A 93 -9.14 2.19 8.95
N GLN A 94 -8.26 3.18 8.93
CA GLN A 94 -8.28 4.31 9.87
C GLN A 94 -9.52 5.19 9.66
N LEU A 95 -9.92 5.45 8.42
CA LEU A 95 -11.12 6.21 8.06
C LEU A 95 -12.40 5.45 8.43
N PHE A 96 -12.48 4.15 8.15
CA PHE A 96 -13.61 3.29 8.57
C PHE A 96 -13.72 3.20 10.09
N SER A 97 -12.61 3.06 10.81
CA SER A 97 -12.59 3.10 12.27
C SER A 97 -13.08 4.46 12.81
N ARG A 98 -12.62 5.56 12.21
CA ARG A 98 -13.08 6.92 12.56
C ARG A 98 -14.57 7.13 12.25
N MET A 99 -15.06 6.67 11.11
CA MET A 99 -16.49 6.73 10.75
C MET A 99 -17.35 5.89 11.72
N LYS A 100 -16.86 4.72 12.16
CA LYS A 100 -17.54 3.91 13.17
C LYS A 100 -17.69 4.67 14.49
N ASN A 101 -16.63 5.37 14.92
CA ASN A 101 -16.61 6.18 16.15
C ASN A 101 -17.47 7.46 16.05
N VAL A 102 -17.56 8.08 14.87
CA VAL A 102 -18.45 9.23 14.61
C VAL A 102 -19.91 8.78 14.67
N LYS A 103 -20.25 7.61 14.10
CA LYS A 103 -21.60 7.05 14.13
C LYS A 103 -22.06 6.67 15.55
N THR A 104 -21.16 6.23 16.43
CA THR A 104 -21.49 5.99 17.86
C THR A 104 -21.72 7.28 18.63
N LYS A 105 -20.93 8.34 18.41
CA LYS A 105 -21.11 9.64 19.08
C LYS A 105 -22.42 10.35 18.68
N SER A 106 -22.79 10.32 17.40
CA SER A 106 -24.07 10.88 16.95
C SER A 106 -25.28 10.05 17.37
N ARG A 107 -25.12 8.75 17.66
CA ARG A 107 -26.21 7.91 18.19
C ARG A 107 -26.41 8.10 19.69
N SER A 108 -25.35 8.35 20.48
CA SER A 108 -25.46 8.66 21.92
C SER A 108 -26.07 10.04 22.21
N LEU A 109 -26.05 10.97 21.24
CA LEU A 109 -26.72 12.27 21.37
C LEU A 109 -28.23 12.22 21.10
N LEU A 110 -28.74 11.19 20.41
CA LEU A 110 -30.17 11.02 20.11
C LEU A 110 -30.92 10.14 21.12
N THR A 111 -30.24 9.54 22.10
CA THR A 111 -30.88 8.78 23.20
C THR A 111 -30.84 9.50 24.56
N GLY A 112 -30.32 10.73 24.63
CA GLY A 112 -30.25 11.52 25.86
C GLY A 112 -31.38 12.55 26.07
N GLY A 113 -32.38 12.59 25.19
CA GLY A 113 -33.54 13.47 25.29
C GLY A 113 -34.78 12.70 25.71
N HIS A 114 -34.84 12.25 26.97
CA HIS A 114 -36.07 11.73 27.55
C HIS A 114 -37.07 12.90 27.67
N LEU A 115 -38.01 12.98 26.73
CA LEU A 115 -39.20 13.83 26.83
C LEU A 115 -40.03 13.37 28.03
N SER A 116 -39.86 14.06 29.15
CA SER A 116 -40.79 14.10 30.28
C SER A 116 -41.10 15.58 30.49
N GLY A 117 -42.33 16.08 30.50
CA GLY A 117 -43.66 15.49 30.41
C GLY A 117 -44.68 16.63 30.62
N LYS A 118 -45.89 16.42 30.10
CA LYS A 118 -47.17 17.05 30.46
C LYS A 118 -47.37 18.56 30.21
N LEU A 119 -48.35 18.82 29.33
CA LEU A 119 -49.28 19.95 29.44
C LEU A 119 -49.83 20.04 30.86
N CYS A 120 -49.62 21.18 31.50
CA CYS A 120 -50.57 22.01 32.24
C CYS A 120 -49.92 23.37 32.51
#